data_AF-A0A3M6Y0N7-F1
#
_entry.id   AF-A0A3M6Y0N7-F1
#
_cell.length_a   1.000
_cell.length_b   1.000
_cell.length_c   1.000
_cell.angle_alpha   90.00
_cell.angle_beta   90.00
_cell.angle_gamma   90.00
#
_symmetry.space_group_name_H-M   'P 1'
#
loop_
_entity.id
_entity.type
_entity.pdbx_description
1 polymer ?
#
loop_
_entity_poly.entity_id
_entity_poly.type
_entity_poly.pdbx_seq_one_letter_code
_entity_poly.pdbx_strand_id
1 'polypeptide(L)'
;MEQPEDYPYKPTKRKRYRSDEADEEFRAGPLTRYQQRPRPDVSRPLNAGAVDTSLAYPIPLNRTAKELVALIFTPDYGDRPHRSDWFTVGLEDQAAFHAVLANAALHLHELRAPRSASSKASQLATFYHHLALTKVRTSLQDFLNSGKGHPTRERERKLLQLIGSVSGMVCWADNSASAEQWQIHREGLLQLIRLRKRGLDGLPNHLRCTVSWVELRGALMRDVKPLFPLPTAWVQQYMSDRRRAMSDSQVFADGMNRVGQVRIAWRNRFPDDQNPQWLELFEDLVLLAPLVDADLASSSAGSGMEHLRDLPVWTNTLIHRALSLERPMATDAEVNDASEVENPELGNVQGSAGQDENVVMAEACRLAILLFLTPVWRAYGVKPVPTGRTASRMGILLKRNASFWRLAVAEAAFARLLSWILCVFLTGVVGVTPNLESKLHGLDDWALQALAALHNDSIRDVRDLEQTMKATLWIREIFDDKMRLIGAKLRNQALT
;
A
#
# COMPACT_ATOMS: atom_id res chain seq x y z
N MET A 1 -13.57 -25.27 33.14
CA MET A 1 -12.48 -25.81 32.31
C MET A 1 -13.13 -26.79 31.35
N GLU A 2 -13.42 -26.34 30.13
CA GLU A 2 -13.93 -27.20 29.06
C GLU A 2 -12.97 -27.07 27.87
N GLN A 3 -12.57 -28.23 27.35
CA GLN A 3 -11.56 -28.39 26.31
C GLN A 3 -12.06 -27.88 24.95
N PRO A 4 -11.16 -27.44 24.05
CA PRO A 4 -11.55 -27.04 22.70
C PRO A 4 -11.84 -28.27 21.84
N GLU A 5 -13.01 -28.31 21.20
CA GLU A 5 -13.37 -29.32 20.22
C GLU A 5 -12.50 -29.20 18.97
N ASP A 6 -11.69 -30.24 18.70
CA ASP A 6 -10.99 -30.47 17.45
C ASP A 6 -12.00 -30.67 16.31
N TYR A 7 -12.07 -29.74 15.37
CA TYR A 7 -12.84 -29.89 14.13
C TYR A 7 -12.02 -30.62 13.06
N PRO A 8 -12.39 -31.84 12.63
CA PRO A 8 -11.73 -32.48 11.50
C PRO A 8 -12.23 -31.87 10.19
N TYR A 9 -11.36 -31.12 9.52
CA TYR A 9 -11.52 -30.71 8.13
C TYR A 9 -11.59 -31.95 7.23
N LYS A 10 -12.77 -32.28 6.69
CA LYS A 10 -12.93 -33.29 5.62
C LYS A 10 -12.93 -32.59 4.25
N PRO A 11 -11.87 -32.71 3.43
CA PRO A 11 -11.88 -32.18 2.08
C PRO A 11 -12.87 -33.00 1.23
N THR A 12 -13.83 -32.33 0.60
CA THR A 12 -14.60 -32.94 -0.50
C THR A 12 -13.64 -33.34 -1.62
N LYS A 13 -13.79 -34.56 -2.16
CA LYS A 13 -12.98 -35.08 -3.26
C LYS A 13 -13.04 -34.13 -4.47
N ARG A 14 -12.06 -33.23 -4.59
CA ARG A 14 -11.86 -32.40 -5.78
C ARG A 14 -11.22 -33.26 -6.87
N LYS A 15 -11.81 -33.25 -8.06
CA LYS A 15 -11.34 -34.02 -9.23
C LYS A 15 -9.96 -33.51 -9.66
N ARG A 16 -8.96 -34.39 -9.77
CA ARG A 16 -7.62 -34.05 -10.30
C ARG A 16 -7.74 -33.93 -11.82
N TYR A 17 -7.50 -32.75 -12.38
CA TYR A 17 -7.57 -32.51 -13.83
C TYR A 17 -6.22 -32.79 -14.51
N ARG A 18 -6.24 -33.34 -15.73
CA ARG A 18 -5.04 -33.54 -16.57
C ARG A 18 -4.65 -32.22 -17.25
N SER A 19 -3.35 -31.95 -17.41
CA SER A 19 -2.85 -30.70 -18.02
C SER A 19 -3.23 -30.54 -19.49
N ASP A 20 -3.35 -31.65 -20.20
CA ASP A 20 -3.41 -31.65 -21.67
C ASP A 20 -4.78 -31.14 -22.17
N GLU A 21 -5.85 -31.35 -21.39
CA GLU A 21 -7.20 -30.83 -21.67
C GLU A 21 -7.30 -29.30 -21.50
N ALA A 22 -6.50 -28.71 -20.59
CA ALA A 22 -6.51 -27.27 -20.33
C ALA A 22 -5.76 -26.46 -21.40
N ASP A 23 -4.78 -27.09 -22.07
CA ASP A 23 -4.00 -26.49 -23.15
C ASP A 23 -4.80 -26.46 -24.48
N GLU A 24 -5.77 -27.36 -24.68
CA GLU A 24 -6.65 -27.37 -25.86
C GLU A 24 -7.69 -26.23 -25.84
N GLU A 25 -8.32 -25.96 -24.68
CA GLU A 25 -9.27 -24.85 -24.50
C GLU A 25 -8.60 -23.47 -24.69
N PHE A 26 -7.32 -23.36 -24.33
CA PHE A 26 -6.54 -22.12 -24.49
C PHE A 26 -6.02 -21.89 -25.92
N ARG A 27 -5.84 -22.97 -26.71
CA ARG A 27 -5.41 -22.87 -28.14
C ARG A 27 -6.51 -22.35 -29.07
N ALA A 28 -7.77 -22.37 -28.65
CA ALA A 28 -8.90 -21.87 -29.43
C ALA A 28 -9.19 -20.36 -29.26
N GLY A 29 -8.37 -19.62 -28.49
CA GLY A 29 -8.57 -18.20 -28.18
C GLY A 29 -7.53 -17.24 -28.80
N PRO A 30 -7.78 -15.91 -28.77
CA PRO A 30 -6.98 -14.88 -29.46
C PRO A 30 -5.55 -14.64 -28.89
N LEU A 31 -5.05 -15.47 -27.97
CA LEU A 31 -3.82 -15.22 -27.19
C LEU A 31 -2.60 -16.08 -27.56
N THR A 32 -2.63 -16.79 -28.69
CA THR A 32 -1.47 -17.54 -29.25
C THR A 32 -0.18 -16.70 -29.39
N ARG A 33 -0.30 -15.37 -29.44
CA ARG A 33 0.83 -14.42 -29.56
C ARG A 33 1.63 -14.20 -28.26
N TYR A 34 1.08 -14.54 -27.08
CA TYR A 34 1.78 -14.32 -25.79
C TYR A 34 2.89 -15.36 -25.51
N GLN A 35 2.81 -16.53 -26.14
CA GLN A 35 3.79 -17.62 -26.02
C GLN A 35 5.11 -17.34 -26.78
N GLN A 36 5.17 -16.28 -27.60
CA GLN A 36 6.27 -15.99 -28.52
C GLN A 36 7.13 -14.76 -28.14
N ARG A 37 6.85 -14.09 -27.00
CA ARG A 37 7.69 -12.95 -26.57
C ARG A 37 8.97 -13.42 -25.88
N PRO A 38 10.09 -12.67 -26.01
CA PRO A 38 11.36 -13.04 -25.39
C PRO A 38 11.18 -13.27 -23.88
N ARG A 39 11.88 -14.28 -23.37
CA ARG A 39 12.00 -14.50 -21.93
C ARG A 39 12.59 -13.24 -21.29
N PRO A 40 12.16 -12.92 -20.06
CA PRO A 40 12.53 -11.68 -19.42
C PRO A 40 14.04 -11.50 -19.29
N ASP A 41 14.49 -10.26 -19.08
CA ASP A 41 15.78 -9.97 -18.45
C ASP A 41 15.69 -10.26 -16.93
N VAL A 42 15.22 -11.48 -16.62
CA VAL A 42 15.24 -12.06 -15.28
C VAL A 42 16.47 -12.95 -15.30
N SER A 43 17.38 -12.71 -14.37
CA SER A 43 18.64 -13.44 -14.21
C SER A 43 18.46 -14.96 -14.02
N ARG A 44 17.22 -15.44 -13.80
CA ARG A 44 16.82 -16.86 -13.71
C ARG A 44 15.50 -17.18 -14.45
N PRO A 45 15.39 -18.29 -15.20
CA PRO A 45 14.12 -18.72 -15.77
C PRO A 45 13.05 -18.92 -14.69
N LEU A 46 11.82 -18.43 -14.93
CA LEU A 46 10.64 -18.81 -14.15
C LEU A 46 10.39 -20.32 -14.36
N ASN A 47 10.87 -21.15 -13.44
CA ASN A 47 10.70 -22.59 -13.55
C ASN A 47 9.27 -22.99 -13.18
N ALA A 48 8.47 -23.38 -14.18
CA ALA A 48 7.13 -23.94 -13.99
C ALA A 48 7.10 -25.22 -13.11
N GLY A 49 8.26 -25.78 -12.73
CA GLY A 49 8.42 -26.86 -11.76
C GLY A 49 8.25 -26.45 -10.29
N ALA A 50 8.08 -25.16 -9.98
CA ALA A 50 7.85 -24.65 -8.63
C ALA A 50 6.36 -24.64 -8.21
N VAL A 51 5.47 -25.20 -9.04
CA VAL A 51 4.03 -25.27 -8.75
C VAL A 51 3.73 -26.51 -7.91
N ASP A 52 3.12 -26.32 -6.74
CA ASP A 52 2.74 -27.43 -5.86
C ASP A 52 1.61 -28.26 -6.47
N THR A 53 1.98 -29.42 -7.02
CA THR A 53 1.04 -30.37 -7.66
C THR A 53 0.20 -31.16 -6.65
N SER A 54 0.45 -31.01 -5.35
CA SER A 54 -0.37 -31.61 -4.28
C SER A 54 -1.62 -30.78 -3.98
N LEU A 55 -1.64 -29.49 -4.32
CA LEU A 55 -2.78 -28.62 -4.13
C LEU A 55 -3.93 -28.93 -5.10
N ALA A 56 -5.15 -28.90 -4.59
CA ALA A 56 -6.35 -29.03 -5.39
C ALA A 56 -6.80 -27.67 -5.94
N TYR A 57 -6.20 -27.26 -7.07
CA TYR A 57 -6.55 -26.03 -7.76
C TYR A 57 -8.01 -25.99 -8.21
N PRO A 58 -8.71 -24.84 -8.10
CA PRO A 58 -10.12 -24.71 -8.49
C PRO A 58 -10.39 -24.88 -9.99
N ILE A 59 -9.34 -24.72 -10.81
CA ILE A 59 -9.40 -24.84 -12.26
C ILE A 59 -8.24 -25.74 -12.76
N PRO A 60 -8.38 -26.35 -13.95
CA PRO A 60 -7.25 -26.95 -14.65
C PRO A 60 -6.14 -25.92 -14.93
N LEU A 61 -4.89 -26.24 -14.57
CA LEU A 61 -3.76 -25.36 -14.84
C LEU A 61 -3.12 -25.69 -16.19
N ASN A 62 -3.37 -24.84 -17.19
CA ASN A 62 -2.61 -24.83 -18.43
C ASN A 62 -1.18 -24.29 -18.20
N ARG A 63 -0.32 -24.36 -19.22
CA ARG A 63 1.08 -23.91 -19.09
C ARG A 63 1.20 -22.47 -18.58
N THR A 64 0.41 -21.55 -19.14
CA THR A 64 0.42 -20.13 -18.75
C THR A 64 0.01 -19.93 -17.29
N ALA A 65 -1.04 -20.62 -16.84
CA ALA A 65 -1.49 -20.56 -15.45
C ALA A 65 -0.43 -21.10 -14.48
N LYS A 66 0.29 -22.17 -14.85
CA LYS A 66 1.42 -22.68 -14.05
C LYS A 66 2.55 -21.65 -13.94
N GLU A 67 2.89 -20.96 -15.02
CA GLU A 67 3.90 -19.89 -15.00
C GLU A 67 3.48 -18.73 -14.09
N LEU A 68 2.20 -18.33 -14.12
CA LEU A 68 1.65 -17.29 -13.24
C LEU A 68 1.63 -17.72 -11.77
N VAL A 69 1.30 -18.98 -11.48
CA VAL A 69 1.38 -19.51 -10.11
C VAL A 69 2.84 -19.57 -9.65
N ALA A 70 3.76 -20.02 -10.48
CA ALA A 70 5.19 -20.03 -10.14
C ALA A 70 5.72 -18.62 -9.85
N LEU A 71 5.26 -17.60 -10.59
CA LEU A 71 5.62 -16.20 -10.34
C LEU A 71 5.25 -15.73 -8.92
N ILE A 72 4.06 -16.09 -8.42
CA ILE A 72 3.61 -15.75 -7.06
C ILE A 72 4.59 -16.25 -5.99
N PHE A 73 5.18 -17.43 -6.22
CA PHE A 73 6.08 -18.07 -5.26
C PHE A 73 7.56 -17.79 -5.51
N THR A 74 7.89 -17.02 -6.55
CA THR A 74 9.28 -16.67 -6.85
C THR A 74 9.79 -15.60 -5.87
N PRO A 75 10.87 -15.85 -5.09
CA PRO A 75 11.31 -14.97 -4.01
C PRO A 75 11.58 -13.52 -4.42
N ASP A 76 12.15 -13.33 -5.61
CA ASP A 76 12.62 -12.01 -6.07
C ASP A 76 11.49 -11.13 -6.62
N TYR A 77 10.35 -11.74 -6.97
CA TYR A 77 9.31 -11.08 -7.76
C TYR A 77 7.91 -11.15 -7.15
N GLY A 78 7.57 -12.21 -6.41
CA GLY A 78 6.22 -12.38 -5.89
C GLY A 78 5.79 -11.27 -4.92
N ASP A 79 4.54 -10.82 -5.02
CA ASP A 79 3.86 -10.04 -3.97
C ASP A 79 3.79 -10.91 -2.71
N ARG A 80 4.46 -10.47 -1.63
CA ARG A 80 4.71 -11.31 -0.44
C ARG A 80 3.73 -11.09 0.70
N PRO A 81 3.28 -9.85 0.99
CA PRO A 81 2.45 -9.61 2.16
C PRO A 81 1.10 -10.33 2.03
N HIS A 82 0.73 -11.01 3.12
CA HIS A 82 -0.48 -11.81 3.20
C HIS A 82 -0.62 -12.90 2.12
N ARG A 83 0.49 -13.34 1.48
CA ARG A 83 0.46 -14.37 0.42
C ARG A 83 -0.30 -15.62 0.81
N SER A 84 -0.07 -16.13 2.02
CA SER A 84 -0.81 -17.27 2.54
C SER A 84 -2.31 -17.00 2.61
N ASP A 85 -2.71 -15.80 3.03
CA ASP A 85 -4.11 -15.44 3.21
C ASP A 85 -4.83 -15.34 1.87
N TRP A 86 -4.34 -14.48 0.97
CA TRP A 86 -5.03 -14.21 -0.29
C TRP A 86 -4.92 -15.36 -1.29
N PHE A 87 -3.85 -16.16 -1.24
CA PHE A 87 -3.75 -17.36 -2.07
C PHE A 87 -4.71 -18.44 -1.57
N THR A 88 -4.88 -18.59 -0.25
CA THR A 88 -5.90 -19.48 0.33
C THR A 88 -7.30 -19.08 -0.13
N VAL A 89 -7.64 -17.79 -0.09
CA VAL A 89 -8.91 -17.27 -0.64
C VAL A 89 -9.06 -17.65 -2.11
N GLY A 90 -7.99 -17.50 -2.91
CA GLY A 90 -7.96 -17.91 -4.31
C GLY A 90 -8.30 -19.39 -4.54
N LEU A 91 -7.94 -20.28 -3.61
CA LEU A 91 -8.20 -21.72 -3.72
C LEU A 91 -9.62 -22.15 -3.32
N GLU A 92 -10.45 -21.23 -2.82
CA GLU A 92 -11.82 -21.54 -2.36
C GLU A 92 -12.84 -21.61 -3.49
N ASP A 93 -12.61 -20.90 -4.60
CA ASP A 93 -13.54 -20.80 -5.73
C ASP A 93 -12.83 -20.49 -7.06
N GLN A 94 -13.46 -20.85 -8.19
CA GLN A 94 -12.94 -20.58 -9.53
C GLN A 94 -12.79 -19.09 -9.83
N ALA A 95 -13.77 -18.27 -9.44
CA ALA A 95 -13.73 -16.84 -9.71
C ALA A 95 -12.58 -16.16 -8.95
N ALA A 96 -12.41 -16.51 -7.67
CA ALA A 96 -11.29 -16.05 -6.86
C ALA A 96 -9.94 -16.48 -7.46
N PHE A 97 -9.83 -17.72 -7.92
CA PHE A 97 -8.58 -18.19 -8.55
C PHE A 97 -8.27 -17.47 -9.87
N HIS A 98 -9.28 -17.21 -10.71
CA HIS A 98 -9.11 -16.39 -11.91
C HIS A 98 -8.67 -14.96 -11.56
N ALA A 99 -9.19 -14.37 -10.47
CA ALA A 99 -8.75 -13.07 -10.00
C ALA A 99 -7.28 -13.09 -9.53
N VAL A 100 -6.82 -14.17 -8.88
CA VAL A 100 -5.40 -14.37 -8.54
C VAL A 100 -4.53 -14.39 -9.80
N LEU A 101 -4.93 -15.16 -10.82
CA LEU A 101 -4.19 -15.23 -12.09
C LEU A 101 -4.20 -13.88 -12.84
N ALA A 102 -5.29 -13.12 -12.78
CA ALA A 102 -5.38 -11.79 -13.36
C ALA A 102 -4.37 -10.82 -12.72
N ASN A 103 -4.27 -10.82 -11.40
CA ASN A 103 -3.29 -10.01 -10.66
C ASN A 103 -1.85 -10.44 -10.96
N ALA A 104 -1.57 -11.75 -10.95
CA ALA A 104 -0.25 -12.28 -11.33
C ALA A 104 0.14 -11.90 -12.77
N ALA A 105 -0.82 -11.88 -13.69
CA ALA A 105 -0.60 -11.49 -15.08
C ALA A 105 -0.37 -9.97 -15.26
N LEU A 106 -0.96 -9.12 -14.41
CA LEU A 106 -0.59 -7.69 -14.34
C LEU A 106 0.85 -7.56 -13.89
N HIS A 107 1.21 -8.23 -12.79
CA HIS A 107 2.56 -8.17 -12.25
C HIS A 107 3.61 -8.67 -13.25
N LEU A 108 3.34 -9.77 -13.94
CA LEU A 108 4.21 -10.28 -15.02
C LEU A 108 4.36 -9.28 -16.16
N HIS A 109 3.29 -8.57 -16.52
CA HIS A 109 3.33 -7.55 -17.56
C HIS A 109 4.17 -6.35 -17.12
N GLU A 110 4.06 -5.90 -15.87
CA GLU A 110 4.89 -4.85 -15.29
C GLU A 110 6.38 -5.24 -15.30
N LEU A 111 6.73 -6.47 -14.92
CA LEU A 111 8.10 -6.97 -14.97
C LEU A 111 8.67 -7.03 -16.39
N ARG A 112 7.81 -7.16 -17.41
CA ARG A 112 8.19 -7.23 -18.83
C ARG A 112 8.15 -5.88 -19.54
N ALA A 113 7.51 -4.87 -18.95
CA ALA A 113 7.37 -3.57 -19.58
C ALA A 113 8.71 -2.83 -19.55
N PRO A 114 9.21 -2.32 -20.70
CA PRO A 114 10.31 -1.36 -20.71
C PRO A 114 9.96 -0.19 -19.78
N ARG A 115 10.92 0.34 -19.02
CA ARG A 115 10.72 1.49 -18.11
C ARG A 115 10.07 2.72 -18.77
N SER A 116 10.05 2.80 -20.10
CA SER A 116 9.45 3.85 -20.92
C SER A 116 8.07 3.51 -21.53
N ALA A 117 7.58 2.27 -21.42
CA ALA A 117 6.34 1.86 -22.09
C ALA A 117 5.11 2.12 -21.21
N SER A 118 4.31 3.11 -21.59
CA SER A 118 3.02 3.47 -20.99
C SER A 118 1.89 2.42 -21.18
N SER A 119 2.22 1.16 -21.50
CA SER A 119 1.22 0.16 -21.86
C SER A 119 0.51 -0.39 -20.61
N LYS A 120 -0.61 0.25 -20.24
CA LYS A 120 -1.47 -0.11 -19.10
C LYS A 120 -2.35 -1.35 -19.31
N ALA A 121 -2.25 -2.06 -20.44
CA ALA A 121 -3.21 -3.12 -20.79
C ALA A 121 -2.52 -4.47 -21.01
N SER A 122 -2.40 -5.26 -19.95
CA SER A 122 -2.06 -6.68 -20.07
C SER A 122 -3.26 -7.45 -20.58
N GLN A 123 -3.24 -7.84 -21.87
CA GLN A 123 -4.32 -8.65 -22.47
C GLN A 123 -4.58 -9.94 -21.68
N LEU A 124 -3.52 -10.58 -21.17
CA LEU A 124 -3.62 -11.79 -20.36
C LEU A 124 -4.31 -11.53 -19.01
N ALA A 125 -4.00 -10.40 -18.36
CA ALA A 125 -4.68 -10.01 -17.13
C ALA A 125 -6.15 -9.70 -17.37
N THR A 126 -6.47 -8.95 -18.43
CA THR A 126 -7.85 -8.66 -18.83
C THR A 126 -8.63 -9.93 -19.12
N PHE A 127 -8.02 -10.92 -19.76
CA PHE A 127 -8.63 -12.23 -20.03
C PHE A 127 -9.02 -12.95 -18.73
N TYR A 128 -8.09 -13.14 -17.80
CA TYR A 128 -8.40 -13.79 -16.53
C TYR A 128 -9.38 -12.98 -15.67
N HIS A 129 -9.29 -11.65 -15.69
CA HIS A 129 -10.26 -10.79 -15.01
C HIS A 129 -11.66 -10.95 -15.60
N HIS A 130 -11.79 -11.07 -16.92
CA HIS A 130 -13.08 -11.33 -17.57
C HIS A 130 -13.67 -12.69 -17.18
N LEU A 131 -12.84 -13.73 -17.05
CA LEU A 131 -13.28 -15.03 -16.53
C LEU A 131 -13.76 -14.93 -15.07
N ALA A 132 -13.03 -14.21 -14.22
CA ALA A 132 -13.43 -13.96 -12.84
C ALA A 132 -14.78 -13.22 -12.78
N LEU A 133 -14.93 -12.13 -13.54
CA LEU A 133 -16.17 -11.35 -13.66
C LEU A 133 -17.36 -12.22 -14.06
N THR A 134 -17.19 -13.05 -15.08
CA THR A 134 -18.24 -13.92 -15.60
C THR A 134 -18.69 -14.92 -14.54
N LYS A 135 -17.75 -15.55 -13.84
CA LYS A 135 -18.03 -16.51 -12.76
C LYS A 135 -18.68 -15.84 -11.55
N VAL A 136 -18.24 -14.64 -11.15
CA VAL A 136 -18.90 -13.86 -10.09
C VAL A 136 -20.33 -13.53 -10.49
N ARG A 137 -20.56 -13.08 -11.74
CA ARG A 137 -21.91 -12.75 -12.23
C ARG A 137 -22.86 -13.95 -12.15
N THR A 138 -22.43 -15.11 -12.64
CA THR A 138 -23.23 -16.35 -12.54
C THR A 138 -23.47 -16.75 -11.09
N SER A 139 -22.43 -16.76 -10.24
CA SER A 139 -22.55 -17.11 -8.83
C SER A 139 -23.45 -16.14 -8.05
N LEU A 140 -23.46 -14.86 -8.42
CA LEU A 140 -24.34 -13.86 -7.81
C LEU A 140 -25.79 -14.10 -8.23
N GLN A 141 -26.04 -14.36 -9.50
CA GLN A 141 -27.38 -14.71 -9.99
C GLN A 141 -27.91 -15.95 -9.29
N ASP A 142 -27.08 -16.99 -9.16
CA ASP A 142 -27.43 -18.22 -8.44
C ASP A 142 -27.72 -17.93 -6.97
N PHE A 143 -26.91 -17.10 -6.31
CA PHE A 143 -27.11 -16.70 -4.91
C PHE A 143 -28.43 -15.94 -4.70
N LEU A 144 -28.81 -15.06 -5.63
CA LEU A 144 -30.06 -14.31 -5.57
C LEU A 144 -31.27 -15.21 -5.85
N ASN A 145 -31.16 -16.10 -6.83
CA ASN A 145 -32.23 -17.01 -7.22
C ASN A 145 -32.47 -18.15 -6.22
N SER A 146 -31.45 -18.52 -5.42
CA SER A 146 -31.55 -19.63 -4.47
C SER A 146 -32.46 -19.37 -3.26
N GLY A 147 -33.00 -18.15 -3.11
CA GLY A 147 -34.06 -17.82 -2.15
C GLY A 147 -33.79 -18.22 -0.68
N LYS A 148 -34.80 -18.12 0.18
CA LYS A 148 -34.72 -18.53 1.60
C LYS A 148 -34.69 -20.07 1.80
N GLY A 149 -34.73 -20.86 0.73
CA GLY A 149 -34.88 -22.32 0.77
C GLY A 149 -33.57 -23.13 0.81
N HIS A 150 -32.42 -22.53 0.52
CA HIS A 150 -31.14 -23.23 0.67
C HIS A 150 -30.74 -23.38 2.15
N PRO A 151 -30.07 -24.48 2.52
CA PRO A 151 -29.50 -24.62 3.87
C PRO A 151 -28.64 -23.40 4.19
N THR A 152 -28.88 -22.77 5.33
CA THR A 152 -28.19 -21.54 5.78
C THR A 152 -26.67 -21.61 5.59
N ARG A 153 -26.08 -22.80 5.81
CA ARG A 153 -24.65 -23.07 5.67
C ARG A 153 -24.14 -22.95 4.22
N GLU A 154 -24.89 -23.42 3.25
CA GLU A 154 -24.48 -23.36 1.85
C GLU A 154 -24.57 -21.95 1.29
N ARG A 155 -25.63 -21.22 1.67
CA ARG A 155 -25.78 -19.81 1.34
C ARG A 155 -24.64 -18.97 1.92
N GLU A 156 -24.27 -19.22 3.18
CA GLU A 156 -23.12 -18.58 3.82
C GLU A 156 -21.81 -18.90 3.09
N ARG A 157 -21.57 -20.16 2.73
CA ARG A 157 -20.39 -20.56 1.97
C ARG A 157 -20.29 -19.84 0.62
N LYS A 158 -21.38 -19.77 -0.14
CA LYS A 158 -21.42 -19.03 -1.43
C LYS A 158 -21.11 -17.55 -1.23
N LEU A 159 -21.61 -16.95 -0.14
CA LEU A 159 -21.35 -15.55 0.16
C LEU A 159 -19.87 -15.30 0.51
N LEU A 160 -19.23 -16.20 1.27
CA LEU A 160 -17.78 -16.13 1.53
C LEU A 160 -16.96 -16.21 0.24
N GLN A 161 -17.31 -17.12 -0.67
CA GLN A 161 -16.66 -17.26 -1.98
C GLN A 161 -16.83 -16.01 -2.86
N LEU A 162 -18.02 -15.41 -2.86
CA LEU A 162 -18.28 -14.14 -3.55
C LEU A 162 -17.43 -12.99 -2.97
N ILE A 163 -17.36 -12.87 -1.64
CA ILE A 163 -16.51 -11.87 -0.96
C ILE A 163 -15.05 -12.06 -1.34
N GLY A 164 -14.54 -13.29 -1.32
CA GLY A 164 -13.17 -13.61 -1.72
C GLY A 164 -12.88 -13.25 -3.18
N SER A 165 -13.81 -13.58 -4.08
CA SER A 165 -13.67 -13.29 -5.51
C SER A 165 -13.66 -11.79 -5.80
N VAL A 166 -14.60 -11.04 -5.22
CA VAL A 166 -14.68 -9.59 -5.38
C VAL A 166 -13.48 -8.89 -4.74
N SER A 167 -12.93 -9.41 -3.63
CA SER A 167 -11.69 -8.90 -3.03
C SER A 167 -10.51 -8.96 -4.01
N GLY A 168 -10.36 -10.07 -4.75
CA GLY A 168 -9.35 -10.18 -5.80
C GLY A 168 -9.55 -9.19 -6.95
N MET A 169 -10.81 -8.86 -7.26
CA MET A 169 -11.16 -7.85 -8.28
C MET A 169 -10.89 -6.41 -7.83
N VAL A 170 -11.10 -6.09 -6.54
CA VAL A 170 -10.67 -4.82 -5.95
C VAL A 170 -9.16 -4.63 -6.13
N CYS A 171 -8.37 -5.67 -5.81
CA CYS A 171 -6.92 -5.65 -5.99
C CYS A 171 -6.53 -5.48 -7.47
N TRP A 172 -7.22 -6.18 -8.38
CA TRP A 172 -6.97 -6.05 -9.82
C TRP A 172 -7.24 -4.63 -10.33
N ALA A 173 -8.34 -4.00 -9.91
CA ALA A 173 -8.69 -2.65 -10.33
C ALA A 173 -7.72 -1.60 -9.76
N ASP A 174 -7.20 -1.84 -8.57
CA ASP A 174 -6.13 -1.03 -7.97
C ASP A 174 -4.84 -1.12 -8.79
N ASN A 175 -4.36 -2.35 -9.04
CA ASN A 175 -3.14 -2.61 -9.82
C ASN A 175 -3.27 -2.12 -11.27
N SER A 176 -4.47 -2.19 -11.85
CA SER A 176 -4.76 -1.66 -13.20
C SER A 176 -4.91 -0.14 -13.24
N ALA A 177 -4.77 0.55 -12.09
CA ALA A 177 -4.96 1.99 -11.93
C ALA A 177 -6.32 2.51 -12.42
N SER A 178 -7.38 1.69 -12.31
CA SER A 178 -8.75 2.10 -12.64
C SER A 178 -9.47 2.61 -11.39
N ALA A 179 -9.63 3.93 -11.27
CA ALA A 179 -10.32 4.53 -10.13
C ALA A 179 -11.80 4.13 -10.07
N GLU A 180 -12.46 4.12 -11.23
CA GLU A 180 -13.88 3.77 -11.38
C GLU A 180 -14.14 2.30 -11.01
N GLN A 181 -13.41 1.35 -11.62
CA GLN A 181 -13.62 -0.07 -11.33
C GLN A 181 -13.29 -0.42 -9.89
N TRP A 182 -12.26 0.23 -9.32
CA TRP A 182 -11.94 0.06 -7.91
C TRP A 182 -13.11 0.47 -7.02
N GLN A 183 -13.73 1.63 -7.29
CA GLN A 183 -14.88 2.09 -6.53
C GLN A 183 -16.09 1.17 -6.69
N ILE A 184 -16.38 0.68 -7.91
CA ILE A 184 -17.47 -0.28 -8.17
C ILE A 184 -17.25 -1.58 -7.39
N HIS A 185 -16.07 -2.18 -7.48
CA HIS A 185 -15.78 -3.44 -6.78
C HIS A 185 -15.73 -3.26 -5.27
N ARG A 186 -15.21 -2.12 -4.78
CA ARG A 186 -15.16 -1.78 -3.36
C ARG A 186 -16.56 -1.65 -2.76
N GLU A 187 -17.48 -0.96 -3.44
CA GLU A 187 -18.87 -0.84 -2.97
C GLU A 187 -19.60 -2.19 -3.07
N GLY A 188 -19.40 -2.95 -4.14
CA GLY A 188 -19.93 -4.31 -4.25
C GLY A 188 -19.46 -5.23 -3.12
N LEU A 189 -18.18 -5.13 -2.73
CA LEU A 189 -17.63 -5.87 -1.59
C LEU A 189 -18.31 -5.50 -0.28
N LEU A 190 -18.52 -4.20 -0.03
CA LEU A 190 -19.24 -3.71 1.15
C LEU A 190 -20.67 -4.26 1.19
N GLN A 191 -21.38 -4.28 0.07
CA GLN A 191 -22.73 -4.83 -0.01
C GLN A 191 -22.76 -6.33 0.31
N LEU A 192 -21.84 -7.13 -0.23
CA LEU A 192 -21.74 -8.56 0.08
C LEU A 192 -21.48 -8.82 1.56
N ILE A 193 -20.61 -8.01 2.18
CA ILE A 193 -20.33 -8.09 3.61
C ILE A 193 -21.58 -7.75 4.45
N ARG A 194 -22.36 -6.73 4.07
CA ARG A 194 -23.62 -6.35 4.75
C ARG A 194 -24.69 -7.44 4.70
N LEU A 195 -24.65 -8.33 3.70
CA LEU A 195 -25.56 -9.48 3.62
C LEU A 195 -25.25 -10.56 4.66
N ARG A 196 -24.09 -10.51 5.33
CA ARG A 196 -23.71 -11.48 6.36
C ARG A 196 -24.25 -11.10 7.72
N LYS A 197 -24.76 -12.10 8.47
CA LYS A 197 -25.25 -11.90 9.84
C LYS A 197 -24.20 -11.35 10.81
N ARG A 198 -22.95 -11.79 10.67
CA ARG A 198 -21.81 -11.36 11.50
C ARG A 198 -20.91 -10.33 10.80
N GLY A 199 -21.39 -9.72 9.70
CA GLY A 199 -20.65 -8.71 8.95
C GLY A 199 -19.20 -9.09 8.64
N LEU A 200 -18.26 -8.21 8.95
CA LEU A 200 -16.82 -8.45 8.85
C LEU A 200 -16.29 -9.42 9.91
N ASP A 201 -16.77 -9.31 11.15
CA ASP A 201 -16.20 -10.02 12.31
C ASP A 201 -16.41 -11.54 12.23
N GLY A 202 -17.41 -11.99 11.47
CA GLY A 202 -17.62 -13.41 11.22
C GLY A 202 -16.77 -13.99 10.09
N LEU A 203 -15.93 -13.20 9.41
CA LEU A 203 -15.11 -13.72 8.30
C LEU A 203 -14.01 -14.64 8.84
N PRO A 204 -13.68 -15.74 8.15
CA PRO A 204 -12.46 -16.50 8.42
C PRO A 204 -11.22 -15.59 8.39
N ASN A 205 -10.20 -15.88 9.21
CA ASN A 205 -9.06 -14.97 9.39
C ASN A 205 -8.32 -14.64 8.09
N HIS A 206 -8.07 -15.63 7.22
CA HIS A 206 -7.41 -15.42 5.93
C HIS A 206 -8.24 -14.53 5.00
N LEU A 207 -9.56 -14.72 4.96
CA LEU A 207 -10.46 -13.86 4.18
C LEU A 207 -10.54 -12.45 4.77
N ARG A 208 -10.59 -12.33 6.10
CA ARG A 208 -10.61 -11.04 6.80
C ARG A 208 -9.34 -10.23 6.53
N CYS A 209 -8.16 -10.87 6.59
CA CYS A 209 -6.87 -10.25 6.28
C CYS A 209 -6.79 -9.85 4.80
N THR A 210 -7.25 -10.71 3.89
CA THR A 210 -7.30 -10.43 2.45
C THR A 210 -8.18 -9.21 2.15
N VAL A 211 -9.42 -9.18 2.64
CA VAL A 211 -10.37 -8.08 2.46
C VAL A 211 -9.78 -6.75 2.96
N SER A 212 -9.19 -6.74 4.16
CA SER A 212 -8.53 -5.56 4.71
C SER A 212 -7.37 -5.09 3.86
N TRP A 213 -6.50 -6.02 3.45
CA TRP A 213 -5.26 -5.67 2.77
C TRP A 213 -5.52 -5.12 1.36
N VAL A 214 -6.43 -5.74 0.59
CA VAL A 214 -6.75 -5.26 -0.78
C VAL A 214 -7.45 -3.91 -0.76
N GLU A 215 -8.29 -3.64 0.25
CA GLU A 215 -8.98 -2.36 0.40
C GLU A 215 -8.00 -1.27 0.85
N LEU A 216 -7.14 -1.57 1.83
CA LEU A 216 -6.12 -0.65 2.34
C LEU A 216 -5.17 -0.18 1.24
N ARG A 217 -4.74 -1.09 0.35
CA ARG A 217 -3.90 -0.76 -0.82
C ARG A 217 -4.53 0.32 -1.69
N GLY A 218 -5.76 0.08 -2.12
CA GLY A 218 -6.43 1.06 -2.96
C GLY A 218 -6.83 2.35 -2.25
N ALA A 219 -7.10 2.27 -0.94
CA ALA A 219 -7.36 3.42 -0.08
C ALA A 219 -6.11 4.31 0.05
N LEU A 220 -4.93 3.72 0.25
CA LEU A 220 -3.65 4.44 0.27
C LEU A 220 -3.39 5.13 -1.06
N MET A 221 -3.53 4.40 -2.18
CA MET A 221 -3.25 4.94 -3.52
C MET A 221 -4.11 6.15 -3.87
N ARG A 222 -5.34 6.19 -3.35
CA ARG A 222 -6.28 7.28 -3.57
C ARG A 222 -6.24 8.33 -2.48
N ASP A 223 -5.47 8.08 -1.41
CA ASP A 223 -5.49 8.80 -0.15
C ASP A 223 -6.94 9.03 0.30
N VAL A 224 -7.66 7.95 0.60
CA VAL A 224 -9.03 7.97 1.13
C VAL A 224 -9.12 7.12 2.39
N LYS A 225 -10.10 7.40 3.24
CA LYS A 225 -10.36 6.61 4.45
C LYS A 225 -10.75 5.16 4.08
N PRO A 226 -10.09 4.14 4.68
CA PRO A 226 -10.51 2.74 4.56
C PRO A 226 -11.98 2.55 4.96
N LEU A 227 -12.73 1.78 4.17
CA LEU A 227 -14.14 1.45 4.49
C LEU A 227 -14.23 0.50 5.68
N PHE A 228 -13.26 -0.39 5.82
CA PHE A 228 -13.28 -1.44 6.81
C PHE A 228 -12.35 -1.07 7.97
N PRO A 229 -12.74 -1.34 9.22
CA PRO A 229 -11.83 -1.21 10.36
C PRO A 229 -10.68 -2.21 10.24
N LEU A 230 -9.64 -2.02 11.05
CA LEU A 230 -8.55 -2.98 11.16
C LEU A 230 -9.06 -4.36 11.64
N PRO A 231 -8.48 -5.48 11.17
CA PRO A 231 -8.74 -6.79 11.75
C PRO A 231 -8.33 -6.83 13.23
N THR A 232 -9.15 -7.43 14.09
CA THR A 232 -8.83 -7.59 15.52
C THR A 232 -7.50 -8.28 15.73
N ALA A 233 -7.17 -9.29 14.92
CA ALA A 233 -5.88 -9.98 14.97
C ALA A 233 -4.70 -9.02 14.73
N TRP A 234 -4.81 -8.11 13.75
CA TRP A 234 -3.77 -7.11 13.48
C TRP A 234 -3.63 -6.13 14.64
N VAL A 235 -4.74 -5.66 15.20
CA VAL A 235 -4.73 -4.74 16.36
C VAL A 235 -4.08 -5.41 17.57
N GLN A 236 -4.46 -6.65 17.89
CA GLN A 236 -3.91 -7.39 19.02
C GLN A 236 -2.41 -7.61 18.89
N GLN A 237 -1.97 -8.04 17.70
CA GLN A 237 -0.57 -8.26 17.38
C GLN A 237 0.24 -6.97 17.45
N TYR A 238 -0.23 -5.91 16.79
CA TYR A 238 0.39 -4.60 16.86
C TYR A 238 0.52 -4.10 18.31
N MET A 239 -0.53 -4.24 19.13
CA MET A 239 -0.50 -3.83 20.53
C MET A 239 0.41 -4.69 21.41
N SER A 240 0.59 -5.98 21.13
CA SER A 240 1.58 -6.80 21.83
C SER A 240 3.00 -6.39 21.47
N ASP A 241 3.25 -6.17 20.17
CA ASP A 241 4.58 -5.85 19.67
C ASP A 241 5.00 -4.45 20.09
N ARG A 242 4.07 -3.49 20.06
CA ARG A 242 4.29 -2.13 20.56
C ARG A 242 4.69 -2.13 22.03
N ARG A 243 3.99 -2.91 22.86
CA ARG A 243 4.34 -3.05 24.29
C ARG A 243 5.73 -3.64 24.49
N ARG A 244 6.10 -4.65 23.69
CA ARG A 244 7.44 -5.26 23.72
C ARG A 244 8.52 -4.26 23.30
N ALA A 245 8.30 -3.52 22.22
CA ALA A 245 9.23 -2.50 21.74
C ALA A 245 9.46 -1.40 22.79
N MET A 246 8.39 -0.94 23.45
CA MET A 246 8.51 0.07 24.51
C MET A 246 9.26 -0.40 25.76
N SER A 247 9.33 -1.71 26.03
CA SER A 247 10.09 -2.24 27.17
C SER A 247 11.61 -2.32 26.95
N ASP A 248 12.08 -2.28 25.69
CA ASP A 248 13.51 -2.31 25.37
C ASP A 248 14.12 -0.89 25.42
N SER A 249 14.43 -0.41 26.62
CA SER A 249 14.51 1.04 26.88
C SER A 249 15.68 1.80 26.24
N GLN A 250 16.78 1.14 25.85
CA GLN A 250 18.01 1.87 25.48
C GLN A 250 18.10 2.23 24.00
N VAL A 251 17.52 1.43 23.10
CA VAL A 251 17.56 1.67 21.64
C VAL A 251 16.59 2.77 21.23
N PHE A 252 15.49 2.96 21.97
CA PHE A 252 14.42 3.88 21.60
C PHE A 252 14.44 5.22 22.36
N ALA A 253 15.29 5.36 23.40
CA ALA A 253 15.32 6.55 24.26
C ALA A 253 15.53 7.86 23.48
N ASP A 254 16.48 7.89 22.54
CA ASP A 254 16.76 9.07 21.72
C ASP A 254 15.61 9.41 20.77
N GLY A 255 14.98 8.38 20.20
CA GLY A 255 13.74 8.51 19.44
C GLY A 255 12.62 9.15 20.26
N MET A 256 12.36 8.61 21.45
CA MET A 256 11.31 9.07 22.34
C MET A 256 11.57 10.47 22.90
N ASN A 257 12.84 10.84 23.12
CA ASN A 257 13.22 12.21 23.47
C ASN A 257 12.78 13.19 22.38
N ARG A 258 13.02 12.86 21.10
CA ARG A 258 12.58 13.67 19.96
C ARG A 258 11.07 13.83 19.90
N VAL A 259 10.31 12.75 20.12
CA VAL A 259 8.84 12.79 20.24
C VAL A 259 8.42 13.73 21.37
N GLY A 260 9.08 13.66 22.53
CA GLY A 260 8.83 14.53 23.68
C GLY A 260 9.07 16.01 23.35
N GLN A 261 10.14 16.35 22.64
CA GLN A 261 10.43 17.72 22.21
C GLN A 261 9.36 18.26 21.26
N VAL A 262 8.92 17.46 20.28
CA VAL A 262 7.83 17.84 19.36
C VAL A 262 6.52 18.01 20.12
N ARG A 263 6.25 17.16 21.11
CA ARG A 263 5.05 17.25 21.96
C ARG A 263 5.04 18.55 22.76
N ILE A 264 6.16 18.92 23.37
CA ILE A 264 6.29 20.18 24.13
C ILE A 264 6.07 21.37 23.20
N ALA A 265 6.74 21.39 22.05
CA ALA A 265 6.57 22.42 21.03
C ALA A 265 5.11 22.57 20.58
N TRP A 266 4.44 21.44 20.32
CA TRP A 266 3.04 21.41 19.95
C TRP A 266 2.14 22.05 21.01
N ARG A 267 2.27 21.66 22.28
CA ARG A 267 1.43 22.21 23.36
C ARG A 267 1.66 23.70 23.58
N ASN A 268 2.89 24.17 23.39
CA ASN A 268 3.23 25.58 23.54
C ASN A 268 2.59 26.42 22.42
N ARG A 269 2.60 25.90 21.18
CA ARG A 269 2.06 26.59 20.01
C ARG A 269 0.54 26.47 19.89
N PHE A 270 -0.03 25.32 20.25
CA PHE A 270 -1.43 24.97 20.08
C PHE A 270 -2.03 24.47 21.41
N PRO A 271 -2.26 25.38 22.38
CA PRO A 271 -2.72 25.00 23.71
C PRO A 271 -4.13 24.38 23.72
N ASP A 272 -4.95 24.63 22.71
CA ASP A 272 -6.31 24.06 22.60
C ASP A 272 -6.32 22.63 22.01
N ASP A 273 -5.20 22.17 21.45
CA ASP A 273 -5.05 20.85 20.83
C ASP A 273 -3.92 20.07 21.51
N GLN A 274 -4.19 19.55 22.71
CA GLN A 274 -3.14 19.01 23.58
C GLN A 274 -2.61 17.62 23.18
N ASN A 275 -3.35 16.87 22.37
CA ASN A 275 -2.97 15.51 21.97
C ASN A 275 -3.36 15.19 20.51
N PRO A 276 -2.60 15.71 19.53
CA PRO A 276 -2.90 15.47 18.14
C PRO A 276 -2.64 14.00 17.77
N GLN A 277 -3.62 13.35 17.13
CA GLN A 277 -3.55 11.92 16.81
C GLN A 277 -2.37 11.53 15.91
N TRP A 278 -1.87 12.45 15.06
CA TRP A 278 -0.71 12.20 14.22
C TRP A 278 0.57 11.99 15.03
N LEU A 279 0.69 12.60 16.22
CA LEU A 279 1.88 12.50 17.05
C LEU A 279 2.03 11.11 17.68
N GLU A 280 0.91 10.44 17.98
CA GLU A 280 0.92 9.03 18.37
C GLU A 280 1.45 8.14 17.23
N LEU A 281 1.06 8.43 15.98
CA LEU A 281 1.60 7.72 14.82
C LEU A 281 3.09 8.00 14.62
N PHE A 282 3.53 9.22 14.87
CA PHE A 282 4.94 9.56 14.81
C PHE A 282 5.76 8.84 15.89
N GLU A 283 5.22 8.71 17.10
CA GLU A 283 5.79 7.86 18.15
C GLU A 283 5.94 6.41 17.70
N ASP A 284 4.90 5.87 17.05
CA ASP A 284 4.93 4.50 16.52
C ASP A 284 5.94 4.32 15.37
N LEU A 285 6.15 5.35 14.54
CA LEU A 285 7.18 5.33 13.51
C LEU A 285 8.59 5.29 14.10
N VAL A 286 8.82 6.03 15.18
CA VAL A 286 10.09 6.03 15.91
C VAL A 286 10.42 4.64 16.47
N LEU A 287 9.41 3.89 16.90
CA LEU A 287 9.56 2.49 17.31
C LEU A 287 9.76 1.55 16.11
N LEU A 288 9.02 1.78 15.02
CA LEU A 288 9.05 0.93 13.83
C LEU A 288 10.38 1.01 13.07
N ALA A 289 10.95 2.20 12.92
CA ALA A 289 12.10 2.40 12.02
C ALA A 289 13.33 1.53 12.36
N PRO A 290 13.78 1.45 13.63
CA PRO A 290 14.89 0.56 14.00
C PRO A 290 14.57 -0.92 13.80
N LEU A 291 13.31 -1.32 14.01
CA LEU A 291 12.86 -2.71 13.80
C LEU A 291 12.95 -3.09 12.31
N VAL A 292 12.47 -2.20 11.43
CA VAL A 292 12.57 -2.40 9.96
C VAL A 292 14.05 -2.43 9.55
N ASP A 293 14.87 -1.53 10.06
CA ASP A 293 16.29 -1.44 9.68
C ASP A 293 17.05 -2.72 10.05
N ALA A 294 16.86 -3.21 11.28
CA ALA A 294 17.45 -4.47 11.75
C ALA A 294 16.94 -5.68 10.95
N ASP A 295 15.64 -5.72 10.66
CA ASP A 295 15.00 -6.79 9.91
C ASP A 295 15.52 -6.87 8.46
N LEU A 296 15.57 -5.73 7.76
CA LEU A 296 16.09 -5.65 6.40
C LEU A 296 17.60 -5.92 6.33
N ALA A 297 18.37 -5.49 7.33
CA ALA A 297 19.81 -5.75 7.38
C ALA A 297 20.13 -7.24 7.61
N SER A 298 19.28 -7.95 8.37
CA SER A 298 19.44 -9.40 8.62
C SER A 298 18.90 -10.27 7.48
N SER A 299 18.10 -9.69 6.60
CA SER A 299 17.45 -10.38 5.48
C SER A 299 18.42 -10.61 4.32
N SER A 300 18.96 -11.83 4.20
CA SER A 300 19.73 -12.23 3.01
C SER A 300 18.83 -12.48 1.80
N ALA A 301 19.30 -12.16 0.59
CA ALA A 301 18.61 -12.51 -0.65
C ALA A 301 18.48 -14.04 -0.77
N GLY A 302 17.27 -14.57 -0.54
CA GLY A 302 16.97 -16.00 -0.64
C GLY A 302 16.68 -16.72 0.67
N SER A 303 16.84 -16.10 1.85
CA SER A 303 16.29 -16.66 3.08
C SER A 303 14.77 -16.48 3.04
N GLY A 304 14.03 -17.56 2.82
CA GLY A 304 12.56 -17.56 2.71
C GLY A 304 11.90 -16.70 3.79
N MET A 305 11.48 -15.49 3.41
CA MET A 305 10.91 -14.45 4.27
C MET A 305 9.47 -14.76 4.74
N GLU A 306 9.09 -16.04 4.85
CA GLU A 306 7.77 -16.43 5.36
C GLU A 306 7.62 -16.15 6.87
N HIS A 307 8.71 -15.78 7.53
CA HIS A 307 8.78 -15.38 8.94
C HIS A 307 8.55 -13.87 9.16
N LEU A 308 8.48 -13.04 8.12
CA LEU A 308 8.19 -11.61 8.21
C LEU A 308 6.69 -11.33 8.43
N ARG A 309 6.00 -12.12 9.27
CA ARG A 309 4.55 -11.98 9.47
C ARG A 309 4.19 -10.71 10.24
N ASP A 310 5.13 -10.09 10.94
CA ASP A 310 4.82 -9.11 11.98
C ASP A 310 4.98 -7.66 11.53
N LEU A 311 6.04 -7.33 10.76
CA LEU A 311 6.26 -5.96 10.27
C LEU A 311 5.26 -5.49 9.19
N PRO A 312 4.69 -6.38 8.34
CA PRO A 312 3.55 -6.02 7.50
C PRO A 312 2.33 -5.60 8.31
N VAL A 313 2.11 -6.16 9.51
CA VAL A 313 0.99 -5.78 10.38
C VAL A 313 1.19 -4.37 10.94
N TRP A 314 2.41 -4.01 11.34
CA TRP A 314 2.75 -2.64 11.76
C TRP A 314 2.49 -1.63 10.65
N THR A 315 3.07 -1.86 9.47
CA THR A 315 2.93 -0.94 8.34
C THR A 315 1.47 -0.80 7.90
N ASN A 316 0.73 -1.92 7.78
CA ASN A 316 -0.70 -1.89 7.48
C ASN A 316 -1.51 -1.10 8.53
N THR A 317 -1.20 -1.31 9.82
CA THR A 317 -1.89 -0.64 10.94
C THR A 317 -1.64 0.87 10.92
N LEU A 318 -0.39 1.30 10.76
CA LEU A 318 -0.05 2.72 10.73
C LEU A 318 -0.58 3.42 9.48
N ILE A 319 -0.53 2.77 8.31
CA ILE A 319 -1.16 3.31 7.08
C ILE A 319 -2.67 3.48 7.29
N HIS A 320 -3.35 2.47 7.84
CA HIS A 320 -4.78 2.53 8.10
C HIS A 320 -5.15 3.66 9.07
N ARG A 321 -4.43 3.76 10.20
CA ARG A 321 -4.65 4.83 11.19
C ARG A 321 -4.38 6.21 10.58
N ALA A 322 -3.29 6.37 9.82
CA ALA A 322 -2.96 7.62 9.13
C ALA A 322 -4.04 8.05 8.12
N LEU A 323 -4.62 7.10 7.36
CA LEU A 323 -5.72 7.40 6.44
C LEU A 323 -7.06 7.65 7.16
N SER A 324 -7.20 7.17 8.40
CA SER A 324 -8.41 7.28 9.22
C SER A 324 -8.44 8.51 10.10
N LEU A 325 -7.33 9.24 10.23
CA LEU A 325 -7.29 10.54 10.90
C LEU A 325 -8.36 11.46 10.30
N GLU A 326 -9.00 12.26 11.15
CA GLU A 326 -9.93 13.29 10.68
C GLU A 326 -9.20 14.25 9.75
N ARG A 327 -9.84 14.54 8.61
CA ARG A 327 -9.30 15.43 7.59
C ARG A 327 -10.02 16.76 7.71
N PRO A 328 -9.38 17.81 8.21
CA PRO A 328 -10.05 19.10 8.36
C PRO A 328 -10.03 19.89 7.05
N MET A 329 -9.18 19.52 6.07
CA MET A 329 -9.11 20.18 4.76
C MET A 329 -9.74 19.32 3.65
N ALA A 330 -10.76 19.87 2.98
CA ALA A 330 -11.33 19.30 1.76
C ALA A 330 -10.40 19.52 0.55
N THR A 331 -9.24 18.85 0.50
CA THR A 331 -8.34 18.90 -0.67
C THR A 331 -8.76 17.95 -1.82
N ASP A 332 -9.95 17.36 -1.74
CA ASP A 332 -10.43 16.40 -2.76
C ASP A 332 -10.94 17.07 -4.05
N ALA A 333 -11.10 18.40 -4.07
CA ALA A 333 -11.69 19.11 -5.21
C ALA A 333 -10.71 19.55 -6.33
N GLU A 334 -9.38 19.48 -6.15
CA GLU A 334 -8.43 20.11 -7.10
C GLU A 334 -7.49 19.13 -7.84
N VAL A 335 -7.73 17.82 -7.81
CA VAL A 335 -6.88 16.85 -8.55
C VAL A 335 -7.55 16.35 -9.85
N ASN A 336 -8.81 16.73 -10.10
CA ASN A 336 -9.43 16.64 -11.42
C ASN A 336 -9.37 18.04 -12.05
N ASP A 337 -9.00 18.12 -13.31
CA ASP A 337 -8.79 19.36 -14.08
C ASP A 337 -7.53 20.17 -13.74
N ALA A 338 -6.37 19.61 -14.10
CA ALA A 338 -5.19 20.42 -14.48
C ALA A 338 -5.25 20.82 -15.97
N SER A 339 -6.45 21.03 -16.48
CA SER A 339 -6.74 21.64 -17.78
C SER A 339 -8.02 22.43 -17.60
N GLU A 340 -7.91 23.74 -17.77
CA GLU A 340 -8.97 24.74 -17.72
C GLU A 340 -9.06 25.57 -16.42
N VAL A 341 -9.11 26.88 -16.66
CA VAL A 341 -9.48 28.00 -15.79
C VAL A 341 -8.33 28.68 -15.04
N GLU A 342 -7.68 29.58 -15.76
CA GLU A 342 -7.29 30.89 -15.24
C GLU A 342 -8.54 31.59 -14.67
N ASN A 343 -8.58 31.84 -13.36
CA ASN A 343 -9.16 33.03 -12.72
C ASN A 343 -9.03 32.92 -11.19
N PRO A 344 -8.31 33.84 -10.50
CA PRO A 344 -8.12 33.79 -9.07
C PRO A 344 -9.09 34.75 -8.37
N GLU A 345 -10.37 34.40 -8.24
CA GLU A 345 -11.25 35.13 -7.32
C GLU A 345 -12.21 34.20 -6.58
N LEU A 346 -12.20 34.37 -5.25
CA LEU A 346 -13.23 34.11 -4.23
C LEU A 346 -12.94 33.04 -3.17
N GLY A 347 -12.94 33.51 -1.92
CA GLY A 347 -13.32 32.71 -0.76
C GLY A 347 -12.54 33.00 0.53
N ASN A 348 -12.54 34.25 1.02
CA ASN A 348 -12.15 34.51 2.41
C ASN A 348 -13.19 33.87 3.35
N VAL A 349 -12.95 32.64 3.78
CA VAL A 349 -13.57 32.08 4.99
C VAL A 349 -12.56 32.30 6.11
N GLN A 350 -12.84 33.30 6.93
CA GLN A 350 -12.00 33.68 8.06
C GLN A 350 -12.18 32.66 9.20
N GLY A 351 -11.46 31.54 9.12
CA GLY A 351 -11.19 30.68 10.26
C GLY A 351 -10.31 31.42 11.27
N SER A 352 -10.41 31.07 12.55
CA SER A 352 -9.50 31.64 13.56
C SER A 352 -8.07 31.24 13.19
N ALA A 353 -7.18 32.21 12.99
CA ALA A 353 -5.87 31.99 12.38
C ALA A 353 -5.01 30.89 13.05
N GLY A 354 -5.27 30.54 14.32
CA GLY A 354 -4.60 29.43 15.02
C GLY A 354 -5.18 28.04 14.76
N GLN A 355 -6.48 27.92 14.43
CA GLN A 355 -7.14 26.65 14.09
C GLN A 355 -6.85 26.19 12.65
N ASP A 356 -6.43 27.09 11.78
CA ASP A 356 -5.99 26.71 10.43
C ASP A 356 -4.53 26.21 10.45
N GLU A 357 -3.69 26.71 11.35
CA GLU A 357 -2.27 26.34 11.45
C GLU A 357 -2.04 24.93 12.00
N ASN A 358 -2.71 24.54 13.09
CA ASN A 358 -2.57 23.18 13.64
C ASN A 358 -3.07 22.12 12.64
N VAL A 359 -4.14 22.43 11.91
CA VAL A 359 -4.69 21.61 10.83
C VAL A 359 -3.67 21.41 9.70
N VAL A 360 -3.06 22.50 9.21
CA VAL A 360 -2.05 22.44 8.14
C VAL A 360 -0.86 21.59 8.57
N MET A 361 -0.37 21.78 9.80
CA MET A 361 0.76 20.99 10.28
C MET A 361 0.41 19.52 10.50
N ALA A 362 -0.76 19.23 11.05
CA ALA A 362 -1.25 17.86 11.22
C ALA A 362 -1.38 17.13 9.87
N GLU A 363 -1.91 17.80 8.85
CA GLU A 363 -2.03 17.25 7.50
C GLU A 363 -0.66 17.02 6.84
N ALA A 364 0.28 17.95 7.00
CA ALA A 364 1.65 17.77 6.51
C ALA A 364 2.33 16.57 7.17
N CYS A 365 2.16 16.39 8.48
CA CYS A 365 2.68 15.24 9.21
C CYS A 365 2.01 13.93 8.74
N ARG A 366 0.68 13.91 8.55
CA ARG A 366 -0.04 12.75 8.04
C ARG A 366 0.47 12.33 6.66
N LEU A 367 0.63 13.27 5.73
CA LEU A 367 1.15 12.99 4.39
C LEU A 367 2.61 12.49 4.44
N ALA A 368 3.44 13.08 5.30
CA ALA A 368 4.81 12.63 5.50
C ALA A 368 4.88 11.21 6.06
N ILE A 369 4.02 10.86 7.03
CA ILE A 369 3.89 9.49 7.57
C ILE A 369 3.55 8.50 6.44
N LEU A 370 2.58 8.82 5.59
CA LEU A 370 2.20 7.96 4.46
C LEU A 370 3.33 7.80 3.44
N LEU A 371 4.03 8.89 3.11
CA LEU A 371 5.18 8.86 2.20
C LEU A 371 6.37 8.11 2.80
N PHE A 372 6.57 8.15 4.11
CA PHE A 372 7.61 7.40 4.80
C PHE A 372 7.30 5.90 4.84
N LEU A 373 6.05 5.52 5.13
CA LEU A 373 5.62 4.13 5.20
C LEU A 373 5.58 3.44 3.83
N THR A 374 5.37 4.19 2.75
CA THR A 374 5.22 3.60 1.41
C THR A 374 6.48 2.86 0.93
N PRO A 375 7.70 3.43 0.97
CA PRO A 375 8.94 2.70 0.71
C PRO A 375 9.14 1.46 1.59
N VAL A 376 8.78 1.53 2.88
CA VAL A 376 8.79 0.38 3.79
C VAL A 376 7.88 -0.72 3.26
N TRP A 377 6.66 -0.36 2.87
CA TRP A 377 5.69 -1.32 2.32
C TRP A 377 6.19 -2.00 1.04
N ARG A 378 6.89 -1.25 0.18
CA ARG A 378 7.53 -1.82 -1.02
C ARG A 378 8.70 -2.74 -0.69
N ALA A 379 9.49 -2.45 0.34
CA ALA A 379 10.60 -3.30 0.78
C ALA A 379 10.09 -4.68 1.24
N TYR A 380 8.92 -4.73 1.87
CA TYR A 380 8.23 -5.99 2.21
C TYR A 380 7.50 -6.67 1.04
N GLY A 381 7.65 -6.13 -0.18
CA GLY A 381 7.14 -6.78 -1.40
C GLY A 381 5.70 -6.43 -1.75
N VAL A 382 5.16 -5.26 -1.36
CA VAL A 382 3.93 -4.72 -1.94
C VAL A 382 4.26 -3.93 -3.20
N LYS A 383 3.75 -4.36 -4.37
CA LYS A 383 3.90 -3.59 -5.63
C LYS A 383 2.63 -3.69 -6.49
N PRO A 384 2.28 -2.63 -7.26
CA PRO A 384 2.78 -1.26 -7.17
C PRO A 384 2.22 -0.51 -5.94
N VAL A 385 2.96 0.49 -5.45
CA VAL A 385 2.46 1.46 -4.47
C VAL A 385 2.90 2.86 -4.93
N PRO A 386 2.17 3.55 -5.81
CA PRO A 386 2.56 4.88 -6.29
C PRO A 386 2.47 5.94 -5.20
N THR A 387 3.49 6.81 -5.11
CA THR A 387 3.56 7.94 -4.15
C THR A 387 3.12 9.27 -4.75
N GLY A 388 2.86 9.32 -6.06
CA GLY A 388 2.76 10.58 -6.78
C GLY A 388 1.62 11.49 -6.35
N ARG A 389 0.44 10.93 -6.04
CA ARG A 389 -0.71 11.71 -5.54
C ARG A 389 -0.41 12.31 -4.17
N THR A 390 0.08 11.49 -3.23
CA THR A 390 0.42 11.92 -1.87
C THR A 390 1.52 12.97 -1.89
N ALA A 391 2.57 12.77 -2.70
CA ALA A 391 3.65 13.74 -2.87
C ALA A 391 3.13 15.06 -3.46
N SER A 392 2.30 15.01 -4.50
CA SER A 392 1.69 16.22 -5.09
C SER A 392 0.88 17.02 -4.06
N ARG A 393 0.00 16.35 -3.30
CA ARG A 393 -0.77 16.99 -2.22
C ARG A 393 0.13 17.65 -1.17
N MET A 394 1.18 16.94 -0.75
CA MET A 394 2.16 17.46 0.21
C MET A 394 2.90 18.68 -0.34
N GLY A 395 3.35 18.64 -1.60
CA GLY A 395 3.99 19.79 -2.24
C GLY A 395 3.08 21.02 -2.32
N ILE A 396 1.81 20.84 -2.70
CA ILE A 396 0.81 21.92 -2.75
C ILE A 396 0.58 22.51 -1.35
N LEU A 397 0.37 21.65 -0.35
CA LEU A 397 0.14 22.06 1.04
C LEU A 397 1.32 22.87 1.60
N LEU A 398 2.54 22.38 1.39
CA LEU A 398 3.76 23.04 1.86
C LEU A 398 3.97 24.39 1.17
N LYS A 399 3.80 24.45 -0.16
CA LYS A 399 3.99 25.68 -0.94
C LYS A 399 2.93 26.74 -0.64
N ARG A 400 1.66 26.37 -0.53
CA ARG A 400 0.55 27.32 -0.22
C ARG A 400 0.70 27.95 1.16
N ASN A 401 1.30 27.23 2.11
CA ASN A 401 1.46 27.68 3.50
C ASN A 401 2.91 28.09 3.83
N ALA A 402 3.72 28.51 2.85
CA ALA A 402 5.14 28.81 3.04
C ALA A 402 5.41 29.88 4.12
N SER A 403 4.52 30.86 4.28
CA SER A 403 4.62 31.90 5.32
C SER A 403 4.47 31.32 6.73
N PHE A 404 3.51 30.41 6.94
CA PHE A 404 3.33 29.69 8.19
C PHE A 404 4.59 28.92 8.58
N TRP A 405 5.17 28.17 7.63
CA TRP A 405 6.37 27.38 7.89
C TRP A 405 7.56 28.23 8.32
N ARG A 406 7.72 29.45 7.79
CA ARG A 406 8.77 30.38 8.24
C ARG A 406 8.60 30.80 9.70
N LEU A 407 7.37 30.93 10.18
CA LEU A 407 7.06 31.31 11.57
C LEU A 407 7.15 30.11 12.52
N ALA A 408 6.61 28.95 12.11
CA ALA A 408 6.60 27.74 12.92
C ALA A 408 8.01 27.22 13.26
N VAL A 409 8.98 27.45 12.37
CA VAL A 409 10.36 26.97 12.50
C VAL A 409 11.17 27.70 13.58
N ALA A 410 10.65 28.80 14.15
CA ALA A 410 11.28 29.47 15.29
C ALA A 410 11.56 28.50 16.46
N GLU A 411 10.78 27.42 16.57
CA GLU A 411 11.06 26.32 17.48
C GLU A 411 11.92 25.24 16.79
N ALA A 412 13.07 24.92 17.39
CA ALA A 412 14.01 23.94 16.84
C ALA A 412 13.40 22.54 16.61
N ALA A 413 12.40 22.14 17.40
CA ALA A 413 11.69 20.88 17.23
C ALA A 413 10.89 20.86 15.91
N PHE A 414 10.18 21.94 15.58
CA PHE A 414 9.45 22.07 14.32
C PHE A 414 10.38 22.27 13.13
N ALA A 415 11.53 22.93 13.31
CA ALA A 415 12.57 23.01 12.29
C ALA A 415 13.03 21.61 11.85
N ARG A 416 13.33 20.72 12.81
CA ARG A 416 13.77 19.34 12.53
C ARG A 416 12.65 18.49 11.93
N LEU A 417 11.42 18.65 12.41
CA LEU A 417 10.26 17.96 11.87
C LEU A 417 9.97 18.37 10.42
N LEU A 418 9.93 19.67 10.13
CA LEU A 418 9.73 20.19 8.78
C LEU A 418 10.87 19.76 7.84
N SER A 419 12.11 19.74 8.34
CA SER A 419 13.22 19.24 7.53
C SER A 419 13.03 17.77 7.16
N TRP A 420 12.59 16.94 8.10
CA TRP A 420 12.26 15.54 7.82
C TRP A 420 11.10 15.41 6.81
N ILE A 421 10.02 16.18 6.98
CA ILE A 421 8.89 16.27 6.05
C ILE A 421 9.39 16.56 4.63
N LEU A 422 10.20 17.60 4.45
CA LEU A 422 10.75 17.99 3.15
C LEU A 422 11.66 16.91 2.56
N CYS A 423 12.48 16.25 3.38
CA CYS A 423 13.32 15.17 2.89
C CYS A 423 12.49 13.94 2.47
N VAL A 424 11.50 13.54 3.27
CA VAL A 424 10.57 12.46 2.90
C VAL A 424 9.82 12.80 1.61
N PHE A 425 9.37 14.05 1.45
CA PHE A 425 8.78 14.53 0.19
C PHE A 425 9.74 14.32 -0.98
N LEU A 426 10.98 14.80 -0.90
CA LEU A 426 12.00 14.65 -1.95
C LEU A 426 12.23 13.16 -2.29
N THR A 427 12.31 12.28 -1.28
CA THR A 427 12.47 10.84 -1.51
C THR A 427 11.26 10.17 -2.19
N GLY A 428 10.07 10.78 -2.05
CA GLY A 428 8.82 10.36 -2.67
C GLY A 428 8.66 10.83 -4.12
N VAL A 429 9.37 11.90 -4.50
CA VAL A 429 9.38 12.53 -5.84
C VAL A 429 10.54 12.03 -6.70
N VAL A 430 11.70 11.74 -6.10
CA VAL A 430 12.89 11.30 -6.84
C VAL A 430 12.78 9.82 -7.24
N GLY A 431 12.98 9.57 -8.54
CA GLY A 431 12.87 8.23 -9.15
C GLY A 431 11.45 7.86 -9.62
N VAL A 432 10.55 8.83 -9.74
CA VAL A 432 9.19 8.63 -10.29
C VAL A 432 9.22 8.80 -11.82
N THR A 433 8.20 8.28 -12.52
CA THR A 433 8.11 8.29 -13.98
C THR A 433 8.20 9.71 -14.57
N PRO A 434 8.70 9.88 -15.82
CA PRO A 434 8.94 11.19 -16.44
C PRO A 434 7.72 12.12 -16.46
N ASN A 435 6.51 11.56 -16.57
CA ASN A 435 5.26 12.32 -16.59
C ASN A 435 4.86 12.91 -15.24
N LEU A 436 5.39 12.38 -14.13
CA LEU A 436 5.20 12.96 -12.81
C LEU A 436 6.35 13.91 -12.47
N GLU A 437 7.56 13.66 -12.98
CA GLU A 437 8.68 14.62 -12.90
C GLU A 437 8.29 15.96 -13.53
N SER A 438 7.57 15.99 -14.65
CA SER A 438 7.10 17.25 -15.24
C SER A 438 6.03 17.97 -14.42
N LYS A 439 5.13 17.25 -13.72
CA LYS A 439 4.12 17.84 -12.81
C LYS A 439 4.70 18.31 -11.48
N LEU A 440 5.80 17.71 -11.06
CA LEU A 440 6.52 18.02 -9.82
C LEU A 440 7.75 18.90 -10.08
N HIS A 441 8.01 19.27 -11.34
CA HIS A 441 9.16 20.06 -11.75
C HIS A 441 9.14 21.41 -11.02
N GLY A 442 10.18 21.69 -10.23
CA GLY A 442 10.32 22.92 -9.44
C GLY A 442 9.75 22.83 -8.02
N LEU A 443 8.99 21.77 -7.66
CA LEU A 443 8.64 21.51 -6.26
C LEU A 443 9.82 20.89 -5.50
N ASP A 444 10.65 20.11 -6.18
CA ASP A 444 11.94 19.64 -5.67
C ASP A 444 12.90 20.82 -5.45
N ASP A 445 12.99 21.74 -6.40
CA ASP A 445 13.79 22.97 -6.26
C ASP A 445 13.34 23.83 -5.08
N TRP A 446 12.02 24.07 -4.97
CA TRP A 446 11.46 24.82 -3.86
C TRP A 446 11.72 24.12 -2.51
N ALA A 447 11.56 22.80 -2.44
CA ALA A 447 11.78 22.04 -1.20
C ALA A 447 13.26 22.07 -0.78
N LEU A 448 14.19 22.03 -1.74
CA LEU A 448 15.62 22.18 -1.50
C LEU A 448 15.97 23.59 -1.02
N GLN A 449 15.41 24.63 -1.65
CA GLN A 449 15.59 26.01 -1.19
C GLN A 449 14.99 26.23 0.21
N ALA A 450 13.82 25.66 0.48
CA ALA A 450 13.20 25.70 1.80
C ALA A 450 14.11 25.02 2.83
N LEU A 451 14.63 23.82 2.54
CA LEU A 451 15.60 23.13 3.41
C LEU A 451 16.85 23.97 3.66
N ALA A 452 17.45 24.57 2.62
CA ALA A 452 18.63 25.44 2.78
C ALA A 452 18.33 26.63 3.69
N ALA A 453 17.19 27.30 3.49
CA ALA A 453 16.77 28.41 4.33
C ALA A 453 16.54 28.02 5.80
N LEU A 454 16.00 26.82 6.08
CA LEU A 454 15.81 26.31 7.45
C LEU A 454 17.12 26.11 8.20
N HIS A 455 18.21 25.86 7.46
CA HIS A 455 19.52 25.58 8.03
C HIS A 455 20.51 26.73 7.77
N ASN A 456 20.05 27.98 7.55
CA ASN A 456 20.90 29.15 7.28
C ASN A 456 21.93 28.90 6.16
N ASP A 457 21.51 28.27 5.06
CA ASP A 457 22.36 27.87 3.93
C ASP A 457 23.52 26.91 4.31
N SER A 458 23.40 26.23 5.46
CA SER A 458 24.35 25.22 5.91
C SER A 458 24.19 23.91 5.18
N ILE A 459 23.01 23.63 4.60
CA ILE A 459 22.82 22.49 3.71
C ILE A 459 23.44 22.83 2.37
N ARG A 460 24.68 22.35 2.17
CA ARG A 460 25.44 22.57 0.93
C ARG A 460 25.56 21.30 0.12
N ASP A 461 25.43 20.14 0.76
CA ASP A 461 25.48 18.85 0.09
C ASP A 461 24.52 17.79 0.68
N VAL A 462 24.58 16.60 0.09
CA VAL A 462 23.73 15.44 0.39
C VAL A 462 23.93 14.91 1.81
N ARG A 463 25.14 15.08 2.36
CA ARG A 463 25.49 14.60 3.69
C ARG A 463 24.76 15.40 4.76
N ASP A 464 24.56 16.70 4.54
CA ASP A 464 23.80 17.56 5.45
C ASP A 464 22.32 17.15 5.49
N LEU A 465 21.74 16.83 4.32
CA LEU A 465 20.38 16.31 4.21
C LEU A 465 20.24 14.93 4.89
N GLU A 466 21.20 14.05 4.67
CA GLU A 466 21.24 12.72 5.27
C GLU A 466 21.33 12.81 6.80
N GLN A 467 22.20 13.69 7.31
CA GLN A 467 22.32 13.95 8.73
C GLN A 467 21.02 14.48 9.32
N THR A 468 20.32 15.35 8.59
CA THR A 468 19.02 15.88 9.00
C THR A 468 17.94 14.79 9.09
N MET A 469 17.88 13.89 8.11
CA MET A 469 16.95 12.76 8.16
C MET A 469 17.27 11.80 9.31
N LYS A 470 18.55 11.44 9.49
CA LYS A 470 19.03 10.59 10.59
C LYS A 470 18.74 11.20 11.96
N ALA A 471 18.85 12.52 12.07
CA ALA A 471 18.55 13.25 13.30
C ALA A 471 17.06 13.22 13.66
N THR A 472 16.15 12.98 12.72
CA THR A 472 14.70 12.89 13.00
C THR A 472 14.18 11.46 12.97
N LEU A 473 14.21 10.79 11.81
CA LEU A 473 13.73 9.41 11.62
C LEU A 473 14.30 8.83 10.31
N TRP A 474 14.95 7.67 10.40
CA TRP A 474 15.70 7.08 9.29
C TRP A 474 15.67 5.55 9.28
N ILE A 475 15.62 4.98 8.08
CA ILE A 475 15.79 3.54 7.81
C ILE A 475 16.84 3.42 6.72
N ARG A 476 18.04 2.96 7.09
CA ARG A 476 19.22 2.93 6.22
C ARG A 476 18.98 2.10 4.98
N GLU A 477 18.44 0.89 5.16
CA GLU A 477 18.21 -0.07 4.07
C GLU A 477 17.20 0.42 3.01
N ILE A 478 16.45 1.47 3.29
CA ILE A 478 15.41 1.99 2.39
C ILE A 478 15.80 3.34 1.78
N PHE A 479 16.33 4.25 2.60
CA PHE A 479 16.46 5.64 2.21
C PHE A 479 17.87 6.02 1.75
N ASP A 480 18.92 5.24 2.05
CA ASP A 480 20.29 5.52 1.60
C ASP A 480 20.37 5.65 0.07
N ASP A 481 19.78 4.70 -0.68
CA ASP A 481 19.77 4.73 -2.15
C ASP A 481 19.00 5.93 -2.70
N LYS A 482 17.89 6.29 -2.06
CA LYS A 482 17.07 7.46 -2.43
C LYS A 482 17.84 8.76 -2.21
N MET A 483 18.63 8.83 -1.14
CA MET A 483 19.50 9.98 -0.87
C MET A 483 20.61 10.13 -1.90
N ARG A 484 21.22 9.02 -2.35
CA ARG A 484 22.21 9.07 -3.44
C ARG A 484 21.61 9.64 -4.73
N LEU A 485 20.36 9.28 -5.05
CA LEU A 485 19.64 9.81 -6.22
C LEU A 485 19.34 11.31 -6.08
N ILE A 486 18.85 11.76 -4.93
CA ILE A 486 18.64 13.19 -4.63
C ILE A 486 19.97 13.94 -4.81
N GLY A 487 21.05 13.36 -4.32
CA GLY A 487 22.38 13.91 -4.47
C GLY A 487 22.92 14.02 -5.88
N ALA A 488 22.58 13.06 -6.74
CA ALA A 488 22.91 13.15 -8.16
C ALA A 488 22.15 14.31 -8.82
N LYS A 489 20.86 14.50 -8.50
CA LYS A 489 20.06 15.62 -9.01
C LYS A 489 20.62 16.98 -8.57
N LEU A 490 20.97 17.11 -7.29
CA LEU A 490 21.58 18.32 -6.73
C LEU A 490 22.88 18.72 -7.45
N ARG A 491 23.76 17.75 -7.71
CA ARG A 491 25.03 18.01 -8.42
C ARG A 491 24.80 18.47 -9.86
N ASN A 492 23.79 17.94 -10.54
CA ASN A 492 23.49 18.32 -11.92
C ASN A 492 22.94 19.76 -12.01
N GLN A 493 22.15 20.19 -11.01
CA GLN A 493 21.62 21.56 -10.94
C GLN A 493 22.70 22.60 -10.62
N ALA A 494 23.72 22.24 -9.84
CA ALA A 494 24.85 23.13 -9.56
C ALA A 494 25.79 23.35 -10.77
N LEU A 495 25.65 22.55 -11.83
CA LEU A 495 26.46 22.61 -13.06
C LEU A 495 25.75 23.33 -14.23
N THR A 496 24.49 23.72 -14.04
CA THR A 496 23.68 24.54 -14.96
C THR A 496 23.48 25.92 -14.37
#